data_AF-A0A151QXX9-F1
#
_entry.id   AF-A0A151QXX9-F1
#
_cell.length_a   1.000
_cell.length_b   1.000
_cell.length_c   1.000
_cell.angle_alpha   90.00
_cell.angle_beta   90.00
_cell.angle_gamma   90.00
#
_symmetry.space_group_name_H-M   'P 1'
#
loop_
_entity.id
_entity.type
_entity.pdbx_description
1 polymer ?
#
loop_
_entity_poly.entity_id
_entity_poly.type
_entity_poly.pdbx_seq_one_letter_code
_entity_poly.pdbx_strand_id
1 'polypeptide(L)'
;MEIITPVELIKKGDKVGSSEAALLAKLGIRPFSYGLVVLSVYDNGSVFSPEVLDLTEDDLIEKFAVGVSMVSLAISFPTLAAAPHMFVNAYKKVKTWDV
;
A
#
# COMPACT_ATOMS: atom_id res chain seq x y z
N MET A 1 7.76 11.21 -38.67
CA MET A 1 6.57 11.70 -37.93
C MET A 1 6.96 11.69 -36.47
N GLU A 2 7.00 12.87 -35.86
CA GLU A 2 7.44 13.07 -34.49
C GLU A 2 6.23 13.03 -33.56
N ILE A 3 6.37 12.42 -32.38
CA ILE A 3 5.29 12.37 -31.40
C ILE A 3 5.25 13.73 -30.69
N ILE A 4 4.28 14.56 -31.04
CA ILE A 4 4.08 15.90 -30.47
C ILE A 4 3.41 15.89 -29.08
N THR A 5 2.68 14.84 -28.74
CA THR A 5 1.97 14.71 -27.46
C THR A 5 1.94 13.26 -26.98
N PRO A 6 2.17 12.99 -25.67
CA PRO A 6 2.03 11.65 -25.12
C PRO A 6 0.54 11.22 -25.16
N VAL A 7 0.28 10.04 -25.70
CA VAL A 7 -1.06 9.44 -25.77
C VAL A 7 -1.04 8.11 -25.03
N GLU A 8 -2.04 7.88 -24.18
CA GLU A 8 -2.23 6.60 -23.50
C GLU A 8 -2.81 5.59 -24.50
N LEU A 9 -2.02 4.58 -24.88
CA LEU A 9 -2.39 3.63 -25.93
C LEU A 9 -3.31 2.51 -25.44
N ILE A 10 -3.12 2.04 -24.20
CA ILE A 10 -3.88 0.93 -23.59
C ILE A 10 -4.01 1.14 -22.08
N LYS A 11 -5.08 0.63 -21.46
CA LYS A 11 -5.25 0.63 -20.01
C LYS A 11 -4.85 -0.72 -19.39
N LYS A 12 -4.59 -0.72 -18.08
CA LYS A 12 -4.30 -1.94 -17.33
C LYS A 12 -5.50 -2.90 -17.42
N GLY A 13 -5.27 -4.08 -17.98
CA GLY A 13 -6.30 -5.12 -18.15
C GLY A 13 -6.80 -5.28 -19.58
N ASP A 14 -6.51 -4.33 -20.48
CA ASP A 14 -6.87 -4.44 -21.88
C ASP A 14 -5.92 -5.39 -22.63
N LYS A 15 -6.48 -6.17 -23.55
CA LYS A 15 -5.69 -7.09 -24.38
C LYS A 15 -4.91 -6.30 -25.44
N VAL A 16 -3.60 -6.52 -25.48
CA VAL A 16 -2.72 -5.89 -26.48
C VAL A 16 -3.00 -6.49 -27.86
N GLY A 17 -3.37 -5.64 -28.83
CA GLY A 17 -3.55 -6.02 -30.22
C GLY A 17 -2.24 -6.07 -31.01
N SER A 18 -2.30 -6.61 -32.22
CA SER A 18 -1.13 -6.79 -33.10
C SER A 18 -0.54 -5.45 -33.54
N SER A 19 -1.40 -4.46 -33.82
CA SER A 19 -1.01 -3.14 -34.29
C SER A 19 -0.26 -2.34 -33.22
N GLU A 20 -0.75 -2.35 -31.97
CA GLU A 20 -0.13 -1.64 -30.84
C GLU A 20 1.22 -2.27 -30.48
N ALA A 21 1.30 -3.60 -30.45
CA ALA A 21 2.54 -4.32 -30.18
C ALA A 21 3.62 -4.03 -31.24
N ALA A 22 3.24 -4.04 -32.52
CA ALA A 22 4.17 -3.74 -33.61
C ALA A 22 4.65 -2.27 -33.58
N LEU A 23 3.78 -1.33 -33.20
CA LEU A 23 4.13 0.09 -33.08
C LEU A 23 5.10 0.32 -31.91
N LEU A 24 4.82 -0.24 -30.74
CA LEU A 24 5.70 -0.16 -29.55
C LEU A 24 7.08 -0.77 -29.82
N ALA A 25 7.12 -1.92 -30.52
CA ALA A 25 8.37 -2.56 -30.92
C ALA A 25 9.20 -1.69 -31.89
N LYS A 26 8.55 -1.01 -32.85
CA LYS A 26 9.22 -0.08 -33.77
C LYS A 26 9.73 1.18 -33.08
N LEU A 27 9.05 1.63 -32.03
CA LEU A 27 9.48 2.76 -31.19
C LEU A 27 10.55 2.37 -30.16
N GLY A 28 10.89 1.07 -30.04
CA GLY A 28 11.85 0.56 -29.07
C GLY A 28 11.35 0.58 -27.62
N ILE A 29 10.07 0.86 -27.41
CA ILE A 29 9.46 0.96 -26.08
C ILE A 29 9.05 -0.44 -25.62
N ARG A 30 9.58 -0.87 -24.47
CA ARG A 30 9.27 -2.16 -23.84
C ARG A 30 8.58 -1.91 -22.50
N PRO A 31 7.24 -1.81 -22.47
CA PRO A 31 6.51 -1.43 -21.27
C PRO A 31 6.36 -2.57 -20.25
N PHE A 32 6.70 -3.80 -20.62
CA PHE A 32 6.56 -4.98 -19.76
C PHE A 32 7.93 -5.58 -19.44
N SER A 33 8.16 -5.85 -18.16
CA SER A 33 9.24 -6.73 -17.73
C SER A 33 8.70 -8.15 -17.59
N TYR A 34 9.39 -9.10 -18.21
CA TYR A 34 9.05 -10.52 -18.08
C TYR A 34 9.92 -11.13 -16.98
N GLY A 35 9.26 -11.77 -16.03
CA GLY A 35 9.91 -12.40 -14.89
C GLY A 35 9.04 -13.50 -14.31
N LEU A 36 9.57 -14.20 -13.32
CA LEU A 36 8.81 -15.22 -12.61
C LEU A 36 7.85 -14.54 -11.63
N VAL A 37 6.54 -14.71 -11.84
CA VAL A 37 5.53 -14.24 -10.89
C VAL A 37 5.34 -15.32 -9.84
N VAL A 38 5.73 -15.02 -8.61
CA VAL A 38 5.54 -15.94 -7.48
C VAL A 38 4.06 -16.00 -7.16
N LEU A 39 3.48 -17.20 -7.11
CA LEU A 39 2.06 -17.40 -6.78
C LEU A 39 1.85 -17.74 -5.31
N SER A 40 2.74 -18.52 -4.73
CA SER A 40 2.72 -18.88 -3.32
C SER A 40 4.12 -19.31 -2.90
N VAL A 41 4.51 -18.97 -1.68
CA VAL A 41 5.78 -19.40 -1.08
C VAL A 41 5.48 -20.34 0.07
N TYR A 42 6.15 -21.48 0.11
CA TYR A 42 6.10 -22.37 1.26
C TYR A 42 7.39 -22.21 2.07
N ASP A 43 7.26 -21.92 3.36
CA ASP A 43 8.38 -21.87 4.28
C ASP A 43 7.98 -22.43 5.66
N ASN A 44 8.80 -23.35 6.18
CA ASN A 44 8.66 -23.99 7.51
C ASN A 44 7.22 -24.37 7.92
N GLY A 45 6.45 -25.00 7.02
CA GLY A 45 5.09 -25.46 7.32
C GLY A 45 3.98 -24.44 7.08
N SER A 46 4.32 -23.22 6.67
CA SER A 46 3.37 -22.15 6.35
C SER A 46 3.40 -21.81 4.87
N VAL A 47 2.23 -21.48 4.32
CA VAL A 47 2.06 -21.01 2.94
C VAL A 47 1.79 -19.51 2.97
N PHE A 48 2.66 -18.73 2.34
CA PHE A 48 2.59 -17.28 2.25
C PHE A 48 2.07 -16.86 0.87
N SER A 49 1.18 -15.86 0.86
CA SER A 49 0.78 -15.18 -0.35
C SER A 49 1.91 -14.26 -0.85
N PRO A 50 1.95 -13.92 -2.16
CA PRO A 50 2.98 -13.06 -2.72
C PRO A 50 3.01 -11.67 -2.07
N GLU A 51 1.86 -11.19 -1.61
CA GLU A 51 1.70 -9.90 -0.93
C GLU A 51 2.57 -9.77 0.32
N VAL A 52 2.90 -10.88 0.99
CA VAL A 52 3.78 -10.86 2.17
C VAL A 52 5.22 -10.48 1.79
N LEU A 53 5.66 -10.79 0.57
CA LEU A 53 6.98 -10.41 0.07
C LEU A 53 7.06 -8.93 -0.29
N ASP A 54 5.92 -8.30 -0.62
CA ASP A 54 5.85 -6.91 -1.05
C ASP A 54 5.70 -5.91 0.13
N LEU A 55 5.85 -6.36 1.38
CA LEU A 55 5.82 -5.47 2.54
C LEU A 55 7.02 -4.52 2.55
N THR A 56 6.74 -3.23 2.68
CA THR A 56 7.77 -2.20 2.88
C THR A 56 7.98 -1.89 4.35
N GLU A 57 9.14 -1.32 4.69
CA GLU A 57 9.44 -0.92 6.07
C GLU A 57 8.47 0.17 6.57
N ASP A 58 8.01 1.05 5.67
CA ASP A 58 7.06 2.11 5.99
C ASP A 58 5.71 1.53 6.46
N ASP A 59 5.22 0.48 5.78
CA ASP A 59 3.98 -0.22 6.18
C ASP A 59 4.12 -0.82 7.59
N LEU A 60 5.30 -1.34 7.92
CA LEU A 60 5.56 -1.92 9.24
C LEU A 60 5.57 -0.84 10.34
N ILE A 61 6.20 0.30 10.07
CA ILE A 61 6.26 1.42 11.01
C ILE A 61 4.87 1.98 11.27
N GLU A 62 4.05 2.14 10.23
CA GLU A 62 2.67 2.64 10.38
C GLU A 62 1.84 1.71 11.28
N LYS A 63 1.84 0.40 11.00
CA LYS A 63 1.09 -0.58 11.80
C LYS A 63 1.62 -0.64 13.24
N PHE A 64 2.92 -0.54 13.42
CA PHE A 64 3.54 -0.54 14.74
C PHE A 64 3.17 0.71 15.55
N ALA A 65 3.24 1.89 14.94
CA ALA A 65 2.87 3.16 15.58
C ALA A 65 1.39 3.16 16.02
N VAL A 66 0.50 2.65 15.17
CA VAL A 66 -0.91 2.48 15.51
C VAL A 66 -1.07 1.52 16.69
N GLY A 67 -0.41 0.36 16.68
CA GLY A 67 -0.47 -0.60 17.78
C GLY A 67 0.00 -0.01 19.11
N VAL A 68 1.13 0.70 19.12
CA VAL A 68 1.66 1.37 20.32
C VAL A 68 0.71 2.44 20.83
N SER A 69 0.09 3.22 19.95
CA SER A 69 -0.90 4.24 20.35
C SER A 69 -2.12 3.64 21.03
N MET A 70 -2.62 2.48 20.56
CA MET A 70 -3.76 1.78 21.14
C MET A 70 -3.45 1.23 22.53
N VAL A 71 -2.28 0.59 22.70
CA VAL A 71 -1.86 0.02 23.99
C VAL A 71 -1.60 1.13 25.02
N SER A 72 -0.91 2.20 24.62
CA SER A 72 -0.62 3.32 25.53
C SER A 72 -1.88 4.10 25.91
N LEU A 73 -2.88 4.19 25.03
CA LEU A 73 -4.21 4.71 25.37
C LEU A 73 -4.94 3.84 26.40
N ALA A 74 -4.86 2.51 26.29
CA ALA A 74 -5.49 1.59 27.24
C ALA A 74 -4.86 1.69 28.64
N ILE A 75 -3.54 1.88 28.71
CA ILE A 75 -2.79 1.99 29.97
C ILE A 75 -2.78 3.44 30.49
N SER A 76 -3.37 4.40 29.76
CA SER A 76 -3.35 5.84 30.09
C SER A 76 -1.93 6.40 30.24
N PHE A 77 -0.98 5.88 29.47
CA PHE A 77 0.41 6.34 29.51
C PHE A 77 0.67 7.35 28.38
N PRO A 78 1.13 8.57 28.69
CA PRO A 78 1.36 9.62 27.68
C PRO A 78 2.59 9.31 26.82
N THR A 79 2.39 8.61 25.71
CA THR A 79 3.37 8.55 24.62
C THR A 79 3.08 9.65 23.59
N LEU A 80 4.09 10.09 22.83
CA LEU A 80 3.94 11.15 21.81
C LEU A 80 2.83 10.81 20.79
N ALA A 81 2.67 9.52 20.47
CA ALA A 81 1.64 9.02 19.56
C ALA A 81 0.23 8.95 20.20
N ALA A 82 0.10 8.69 21.51
CA ALA A 82 -1.19 8.57 22.17
C ALA A 82 -1.70 9.86 22.81
N ALA A 83 -0.84 10.85 23.05
CA ALA A 83 -1.20 12.14 23.63
C ALA A 83 -2.45 12.79 22.99
N PRO A 84 -2.55 12.97 21.66
CA PRO A 84 -3.74 13.58 21.06
C PRO A 84 -5.01 12.74 21.27
N HIS A 85 -4.92 11.41 21.19
CA HIS A 85 -6.05 10.52 21.40
C HIS A 85 -6.55 10.52 22.85
N MET A 86 -5.65 10.66 23.83
CA MET A 86 -6.03 10.78 25.25
C MET A 86 -6.80 12.07 25.54
N PHE A 87 -6.36 13.21 25.00
CA PHE A 87 -7.06 14.49 25.19
C PHE A 87 -8.46 14.47 24.58
N VAL A 88 -8.61 13.89 23.38
CA VAL A 88 -9.92 13.74 22.73
C VAL A 88 -10.85 12.83 23.54
N ASN A 89 -10.34 11.74 24.10
CA ASN A 89 -11.15 10.85 24.95
C ASN A 89 -11.55 11.51 26.28
N ALA A 90 -10.67 12.30 26.90
CA ALA A 90 -10.99 13.07 28.09
C ALA A 90 -12.11 14.09 27.81
N TYR A 91 -12.00 14.82 26.69
CA TYR A 91 -13.03 15.76 26.25
C TYR A 91 -14.38 15.08 25.98
N LYS A 92 -14.37 13.94 25.27
CA LYS A 92 -15.58 13.14 25.02
C LYS A 92 -16.25 12.69 26.33
N LYS A 93 -15.47 12.21 27.31
CA LYS A 93 -16.01 11.84 28.63
C LYS A 93 -16.70 13.03 29.29
N VAL A 94 -16.03 14.19 29.39
CA VAL A 94 -16.63 15.38 30.01
C VAL A 94 -17.93 15.78 29.32
N LYS A 95 -17.97 15.77 27.98
CA LYS A 95 -19.17 16.11 27.21
C LYS A 95 -20.31 15.11 27.41
N THR A 96 -20.04 13.82 27.55
CA THR A 96 -21.07 12.80 27.82
C THR A 96 -21.62 12.89 29.25
N TRP A 97 -20.84 13.40 30.21
CA TRP A 97 -21.28 13.60 31.59
C TRP A 97 -22.14 14.86 31.80
N ASP A 98 -22.16 15.78 30.84
CA ASP A 98 -22.89 17.06 30.89
C ASP A 98 -24.31 16.97 30.27
N VAL A 99 -24.82 15.73 30.09
CA VAL A 99 -26.20 15.38 29.68
C VAL A 99 -26.73 14.26 30.56
#